data_AF-A0A1W1BLN4-F1
#
_entry.id   AF-A0A1W1BLN4-F1
#
_cell.length_a   1.000
_cell.length_b   1.000
_cell.length_c   1.000
_cell.angle_alpha   90.00
_cell.angle_beta   90.00
_cell.angle_gamma   90.00
#
_symmetry.space_group_name_H-M   'P 1'
#
loop_
_entity.id
_entity.type
_entity.pdbx_description
1 polymer ?
#
loop_
_entity_poly.entity_id
_entity_poly.type
_entity_poly.pdbx_seq_one_letter_code
_entity_poly.pdbx_strand_id
1 'polypeptide(L)' 'MYKESLLYTAKKDGIKEGMERGIEKGMEKGVEKEKIKIAINSLENGLDIKTISLITGLTIDEINSLSLMSKNI' A
#
# COMPACT_ATOMS: atom_id res chain seq x y z
N MET A 1 29.59 32.33 2.80
CA MET A 1 30.38 31.08 2.64
C MET A 1 29.89 29.91 3.51
N TYR A 2 30.18 29.80 4.83
CA TYR A 2 29.80 28.60 5.61
C TYR A 2 28.27 28.42 5.76
N LYS A 3 27.55 29.52 5.99
CA LYS A 3 26.08 29.53 6.18
C LYS A 3 25.30 29.15 4.91
N GLU A 4 25.81 29.53 3.75
CA GLU A 4 25.20 29.20 2.44
C GLU A 4 25.42 27.72 2.09
N SER A 5 26.58 27.16 2.42
CA SER A 5 26.87 25.74 2.22
C SER A 5 25.96 24.84 3.08
N LEU A 6 25.76 25.19 4.35
CA LEU A 6 24.84 24.45 5.24
C LEU A 6 23.40 24.49 4.74
N LEU A 7 22.92 25.66 4.29
CA LEU A 7 21.55 25.80 3.76
C LEU A 7 21.36 24.99 2.47
N TYR A 8 22.36 24.97 1.60
CA TYR A 8 22.35 24.17 0.37
C TYR A 8 22.26 22.67 0.69
N THR A 9 23.08 22.18 1.62
CA THR A 9 23.06 20.78 2.05
C THR A 9 21.72 20.43 2.70
N ALA A 10 21.23 21.24 3.63
CA ALA A 10 19.93 21.01 4.28
C ALA A 10 18.78 20.96 3.28
N LYS A 11 18.78 21.83 2.25
CA LYS A 11 17.77 21.80 1.18
C LYS A 11 17.87 20.54 0.33
N LYS A 12 19.09 20.14 -0.03
CA LYS A 12 19.33 18.92 -0.81
C LYS A 12 18.89 17.67 -0.05
N ASP A 13 19.23 17.59 1.22
CA ASP A 13 18.87 16.47 2.09
C ASP A 13 17.36 16.43 2.32
N GLY A 14 16.71 17.56 2.57
CA GLY A 14 15.25 17.63 2.72
C GLY A 14 14.49 17.21 1.46
N ILE A 15 14.98 17.58 0.27
CA ILE A 15 14.39 17.11 -1.01
C ILE A 15 14.58 15.61 -1.16
N LYS A 16 15.77 15.09 -0.86
CA LYS A 16 16.09 13.66 -0.95
C LYS A 16 15.20 12.85 0.00
N GLU A 17 15.14 13.22 1.28
CA GLU A 17 14.29 12.56 2.27
C GLU A 17 12.80 12.63 1.88
N GLY A 18 12.35 13.79 1.40
CA GLY A 18 10.96 13.96 0.95
C GLY A 18 10.61 13.03 -0.21
N MET A 19 11.52 12.88 -1.18
CA MET A 19 11.34 11.98 -2.31
C MET A 19 11.38 10.51 -1.89
N GLU A 20 12.35 10.11 -1.05
CA GLU A 20 12.46 8.73 -0.54
C GLU A 20 11.18 8.33 0.24
N ARG A 21 10.74 9.16 1.18
CA ARG A 21 9.49 8.91 1.94
C ARG A 21 8.26 8.91 1.04
N GLY A 22 8.25 9.74 -0.01
CA GLY A 22 7.14 9.79 -0.97
C GLY A 22 7.03 8.50 -1.78
N ILE A 23 8.16 7.99 -2.26
CA ILE A 23 8.23 6.74 -3.03
C ILE A 23 7.85 5.56 -2.15
N GLU A 24 8.41 5.46 -0.94
CA GLU A 24 8.12 4.37 0.01
C GLU A 24 6.62 4.30 0.32
N LYS A 25 6.01 5.42 0.72
CA LYS A 25 4.57 5.50 1.00
C LYS A 25 3.71 5.20 -0.23
N GLY A 26 4.15 5.63 -1.41
CA GLY A 26 3.46 5.36 -2.66
C GLY A 26 3.45 3.88 -3.00
N MET A 27 4.60 3.22 -2.84
CA MET A 27 4.77 1.80 -3.10
C MET A 27 3.98 0.93 -2.12
N GLU A 28 4.05 1.24 -0.82
CA GLU A 28 3.30 0.52 0.22
C GLU A 28 1.78 0.57 -0.04
N LYS A 29 1.24 1.78 -0.29
CA LYS A 29 -0.18 1.96 -0.63
C LYS A 29 -0.58 1.26 -1.93
N GLY A 30 0.33 1.22 -2.91
CA GLY A 30 0.11 0.51 -4.17
C GLY A 30 -0.03 -0.99 -3.95
N VAL A 31 0.90 -1.58 -3.19
CA VAL A 31 0.88 -3.02 -2.85
C VAL A 31 -0.38 -3.39 -2.06
N GLU A 32 -0.76 -2.58 -1.07
CA GLU A 32 -1.97 -2.82 -0.28
C GLU A 32 -3.25 -2.79 -1.14
N LYS A 33 -3.39 -1.78 -2.00
CA LYS A 33 -4.54 -1.67 -2.92
C LYS A 33 -4.61 -2.84 -3.89
N GLU A 34 -3.48 -3.30 -4.40
CA GLU A 34 -3.46 -4.43 -5.33
C GLU A 34 -3.84 -5.74 -4.63
N LYS A 35 -3.37 -5.98 -3.40
CA LYS A 35 -3.80 -7.15 -2.60
C LYS A 35 -5.32 -7.18 -2.41
N ILE A 36 -5.92 -6.04 -2.07
CA ILE A 36 -7.37 -5.91 -1.90
C ILE A 36 -8.09 -6.22 -3.22
N LYS A 37 -7.62 -5.65 -4.33
CA LYS A 37 -8.21 -5.87 -5.66
C LYS A 37 -8.16 -7.34 -6.07
N ILE A 38 -7.02 -8.02 -5.85
CA ILE A 38 -6.87 -9.45 -6.11
C ILE A 38 -7.84 -10.25 -5.24
N ALA A 39 -7.98 -9.89 -3.95
CA ALA A 39 -8.92 -10.57 -3.04
C ALA A 39 -10.37 -10.43 -3.50
N ILE A 40 -10.80 -9.22 -3.87
CA ILE A 40 -12.17 -8.95 -4.37
C ILE A 40 -12.43 -9.75 -5.64
N ASN A 41 -11.55 -9.66 -6.64
CA ASN A 41 -11.69 -10.42 -7.89
C ASN A 41 -11.74 -11.93 -7.62
N SER A 42 -10.93 -12.43 -6.68
CA SER A 42 -10.92 -13.84 -6.33
C SER A 42 -12.22 -14.29 -5.65
N LEU A 43 -12.79 -13.46 -4.77
CA LEU A 43 -14.11 -13.69 -4.17
C LEU A 43 -15.22 -13.72 -5.23
N GLU A 44 -15.20 -12.78 -6.18
CA GLU A 44 -16.16 -12.73 -7.29
C GLU A 44 -16.08 -13.98 -8.19
N ASN A 45 -14.88 -14.54 -8.33
CA ASN A 45 -14.65 -15.79 -9.08
C ASN A 45 -14.91 -17.06 -8.25
N GLY A 46 -15.42 -16.92 -7.01
CA GLY A 46 -15.82 -18.05 -6.17
C GLY A 46 -14.66 -18.83 -5.56
N LEU A 47 -13.46 -18.26 -5.47
CA LEU A 47 -12.36 -18.88 -4.73
C LEU A 47 -12.68 -18.89 -3.23
N ASP A 48 -12.23 -19.93 -2.54
CA ASP A 48 -12.43 -20.03 -1.10
C ASP A 48 -11.50 -19.06 -0.34
N ILE A 49 -11.96 -18.62 0.84
CA ILE A 49 -11.26 -17.61 1.64
C ILE A 49 -9.84 -18.06 2.05
N LYS A 50 -9.59 -19.36 2.27
CA LYS A 50 -8.26 -19.84 2.64
C LYS A 50 -7.28 -19.72 1.48
N THR A 51 -7.72 -20.07 0.27
CA THR A 51 -6.93 -19.88 -0.95
C THR A 51 -6.63 -18.41 -1.20
N ILE A 52 -7.63 -17.53 -1.02
CA ILE A 52 -7.43 -16.08 -1.19
C ILE A 52 -6.42 -15.54 -0.17
N SER A 53 -6.52 -15.98 1.08
CA SER A 53 -5.58 -15.63 2.15
C SER A 53 -4.15 -16.03 1.80
N LEU A 54 -3.97 -17.24 1.26
CA LEU A 54 -2.66 -17.74 0.83
C LEU A 54 -2.07 -16.92 -0.33
N ILE A 55 -2.90 -16.54 -1.32
CA ILE A 55 -2.44 -15.81 -2.51
C ILE A 55 -2.11 -14.35 -2.18
N THR A 56 -2.98 -13.68 -1.42
CA THR A 56 -2.89 -12.23 -1.18
C THR A 56 -2.08 -11.87 0.06
N GLY A 57 -1.88 -12.84 0.96
CA GLY A 57 -1.29 -12.63 2.28
C GLY A 57 -2.19 -11.85 3.23
N LEU A 58 -3.46 -11.65 2.88
CA LEU A 58 -4.47 -11.06 3.77
C LEU A 58 -4.97 -12.10 4.77
N THR A 59 -5.34 -11.65 5.95
CA THR A 59 -6.00 -12.46 6.96
C THR A 59 -7.44 -12.78 6.55
N ILE A 60 -7.99 -13.84 7.13
CA ILE A 60 -9.38 -14.25 6.92
C ILE A 60 -10.34 -13.12 7.29
N ASP A 61 -10.07 -12.37 8.35
CA ASP A 61 -10.91 -11.27 8.83
C ASP A 61 -10.91 -10.07 7.88
N GLU A 62 -9.76 -9.73 7.29
CA GLU A 62 -9.65 -8.71 6.25
C GLU A 62 -10.47 -9.10 5.02
N ILE A 63 -10.35 -10.36 4.57
CA ILE A 63 -11.10 -10.87 3.40
C ILE A 63 -12.60 -10.87 3.65
N ASN A 64 -13.04 -11.27 4.85
CA ASN A 64 -14.46 -11.22 5.23
C ASN A 64 -15.00 -9.78 5.26
N SER A 65 -14.19 -8.83 5.74
CA SER A 65 -14.55 -7.42 5.76
C SER A 65 -14.74 -6.87 4.35
N LEU A 66 -13.87 -7.26 3.39
CA LEU A 66 -14.01 -6.89 1.98
C LEU A 66 -15.32 -7.43 1.37
N SER A 67 -15.70 -8.67 1.69
CA SER A 67 -16.97 -9.26 1.23
C SER A 67 -18.20 -8.48 1.73
N LEU A 68 -18.15 -7.93 2.94
CA LEU A 68 -19.23 -7.14 3.52
C LEU A 68 -19.33 -5.75 2.87
N MET A 69 -18.19 -5.12 2.56
CA MET A 69 -18.14 -3.80 1.94
C MET A 69 -18.64 -3.81 0.49
N SER A 70 -18.36 -4.86 -0.28
CA SER A 70 -18.82 -5.00 -1.67
C SER A 70 -20.33 -5.23 -1.81
N LYS A 71 -21.04 -5.61 -0.74
CA LYS A 71 -22.50 -5.85 -0.75
C LYS A 71 -23.33 -4.63 -0.35
N ASN A 72 -22.69 -3.53 0.05
CA ASN A 72 -23.34 -2.31 0.55
C ASN A 72 -23.26 -1.12 -0.43
N ILE A 73 -22.97 -1.40 -1.71
CA ILE A 73 -23.00 -0.46 -2.84
C ILE A 73 -23.94 -1.05 -3.88
#